data_AF-A0A2D5RXT2-F1
#
_entry.id   AF-A0A2D5RXT2-F1
#
_cell.length_a   1.000
_cell.length_b   1.000
_cell.length_c   1.000
_cell.angle_alpha   90.00
_cell.angle_beta   90.00
_cell.angle_gamma   90.00
#
_symmetry.space_group_name_H-M   'P 1'
#
loop_
_entity.id
_entity.type
_entity.pdbx_description
1 polymer ?
#
loop_
_entity_poly.entity_id
_entity_poly.type
_entity_poly.pdbx_seq_one_letter_code
_entity_poly.pdbx_strand_id
1 'polypeptide(L)'
;MTKGLIIRKEWLDKILNNGKHWEMRATQTNQRGIIKLIEAGSGHIVGECMISGSHKVSESLAEQSFECHQVEDLSLLKKWCYAWRLCNVKRYDKPIPYTHPKGAVIWVNL
;
A
#
# COMPACT_ATOMS: atom_id res chain seq x y z
N MET A 1 -0.33 7.82 17.42
CA MET A 1 -1.40 6.83 17.13
C MET A 1 -0.98 6.06 15.89
N THR A 2 -1.09 4.74 15.90
CA THR A 2 -0.58 3.88 14.82
C THR A 2 -1.61 3.85 13.68
N LYS A 3 -1.15 4.04 12.44
CA LYS A 3 -2.03 3.99 11.26
C LYS A 3 -1.95 2.61 10.60
N GLY A 4 -3.08 2.08 10.18
CA GLY A 4 -3.20 0.89 9.35
C GLY A 4 -3.69 1.24 7.95
N LEU A 5 -3.01 0.76 6.92
CA LEU A 5 -3.44 0.88 5.52
C LEU A 5 -4.10 -0.42 5.07
N ILE A 6 -5.34 -0.32 4.61
CA ILE A 6 -6.09 -1.44 4.03
C ILE A 6 -5.66 -1.59 2.56
N ILE A 7 -5.23 -2.80 2.19
CA ILE A 7 -4.77 -3.14 0.85
C ILE A 7 -5.42 -4.45 0.41
N ARG A 8 -5.85 -4.54 -0.85
CA ARG A 8 -6.35 -5.80 -1.42
C ARG A 8 -5.23 -6.82 -1.49
N LYS A 9 -5.56 -8.09 -1.26
CA LYS A 9 -4.62 -9.21 -1.23
C LYS A 9 -3.66 -9.24 -2.42
N GLU A 10 -4.18 -9.06 -3.63
CA GLU A 10 -3.40 -9.06 -4.89
C GLU A 10 -2.20 -8.09 -4.87
N TRP A 11 -2.37 -6.88 -4.32
CA TRP A 11 -1.32 -5.85 -4.26
C TRP A 11 -0.46 -6.02 -3.02
N LEU A 12 -1.07 -6.45 -1.93
CA LEU A 12 -0.40 -6.69 -0.66
C LEU A 12 0.61 -7.83 -0.77
N ASP A 13 0.26 -8.92 -1.44
CA ASP A 13 1.18 -10.03 -1.68
C ASP A 13 2.37 -9.59 -2.55
N LYS A 14 2.16 -8.72 -3.54
CA LYS A 14 3.25 -8.13 -4.33
C LYS A 14 4.18 -7.28 -3.46
N ILE A 15 3.62 -6.49 -2.54
CA ILE A 15 4.41 -5.67 -1.59
C ILE A 15 5.23 -6.55 -0.65
N LEU A 16 4.61 -7.59 -0.09
CA LEU A 16 5.23 -8.45 0.93
C LEU A 16 6.23 -9.46 0.36
N ASN A 17 6.01 -9.95 -0.86
CA ASN A 17 6.74 -11.10 -1.39
C ASN A 17 7.55 -10.78 -2.66
N ASN A 18 7.14 -9.79 -3.46
CA ASN A 18 7.69 -9.56 -4.80
C ASN A 18 8.48 -8.25 -4.93
N GLY A 19 8.74 -7.53 -3.84
CA GLY A 19 9.54 -6.30 -3.86
C GLY A 19 8.83 -5.06 -4.42
N LYS A 20 7.51 -5.13 -4.66
CA LYS A 20 6.70 -3.94 -5.01
C LYS A 20 6.81 -2.91 -3.89
N HIS A 21 7.30 -1.73 -4.21
CA HIS A 21 7.57 -0.68 -3.22
C HIS A 21 6.82 0.63 -3.52
N TRP A 22 6.01 0.68 -4.58
CA TRP A 22 5.06 1.76 -4.84
C TRP A 22 3.63 1.28 -4.67
N GLU A 23 2.91 1.83 -3.70
CA GLU A 23 1.46 1.64 -3.61
C GLU A 23 0.73 2.71 -4.41
N MET A 24 0.01 2.29 -5.44
CA MET A 24 -0.66 3.22 -6.38
C MET A 24 -2.03 3.63 -5.84
N ARG A 25 -2.29 4.94 -5.87
CA ARG A 25 -3.53 5.55 -5.38
C ARG A 25 -3.95 6.69 -6.29
N ALA A 26 -5.23 7.06 -6.22
CA ALA A 26 -5.77 8.20 -6.97
C ALA A 26 -5.36 9.56 -6.38
N THR A 27 -4.91 9.58 -5.13
CA THR A 27 -4.53 10.81 -4.42
C THR A 27 -3.17 10.66 -3.77
N GLN A 28 -2.47 11.78 -3.61
CA GLN A 28 -1.25 11.84 -2.82
C GLN A 28 -1.53 11.63 -1.33
N THR A 29 -0.48 11.31 -0.57
CA THR A 29 -0.55 11.26 0.90
C THR A 29 0.55 12.09 1.55
N ASN A 30 0.18 12.76 2.65
CA ASN A 30 1.12 13.42 3.56
C ASN A 30 1.53 12.51 4.72
N GLN A 31 1.00 11.28 4.81
CA GLN A 31 1.42 10.31 5.82
C GLN A 31 2.90 9.95 5.62
N ARG A 32 3.65 9.91 6.71
CA ARG A 32 5.06 9.54 6.75
C ARG A 32 5.31 8.68 7.98
N GLY A 33 6.35 7.84 7.91
CA GLY A 33 6.73 6.96 9.00
C GLY A 33 6.06 5.58 8.91
N ILE A 34 6.14 4.84 10.02
CA ILE A 34 5.71 3.43 10.08
C ILE A 34 4.19 3.34 10.11
N ILE A 35 3.66 2.46 9.24
CA ILE A 35 2.26 2.08 9.16
C ILE A 35 2.12 0.57 9.21
N LYS A 36 0.96 0.10 9.66
CA LYS A 36 0.59 -1.31 9.61
C LYS A 36 -0.07 -1.63 8.27
N LEU A 37 0.15 -2.84 7.77
CA LEU A 37 -0.44 -3.36 6.55
C LEU A 37 -1.58 -4.32 6.89
N ILE A 38 -2.77 -4.03 6.37
CA ILE A 38 -4.00 -4.78 6.64
C ILE A 38 -4.49 -5.42 5.34
N GLU A 39 -4.72 -6.73 5.37
CA GLU A 39 -5.36 -7.42 4.24
C GLU A 39 -6.86 -7.11 4.26
N ALA A 40 -7.36 -6.52 3.17
CA ALA A 40 -8.76 -6.14 3.02
C ALA A 40 -9.70 -7.36 3.20
N GLY A 41 -10.71 -7.21 4.05
CA GLY A 41 -11.69 -8.26 4.34
C GLY A 41 -11.22 -9.35 5.31
N SER A 42 -9.93 -9.40 5.65
CA SER A 42 -9.40 -10.45 6.54
C SER A 42 -9.63 -10.19 8.02
N GLY A 43 -9.75 -8.93 8.44
CA GLY A 43 -9.73 -8.55 9.87
C GLY A 43 -8.34 -8.68 10.53
N HIS A 44 -7.26 -8.82 9.75
CA HIS A 44 -5.91 -9.01 10.26
C HIS A 44 -4.92 -7.97 9.74
N ILE A 45 -4.01 -7.56 10.63
CA ILE A 45 -2.76 -6.88 10.31
C ILE A 45 -1.72 -7.96 9.99
N VAL A 46 -1.14 -7.92 8.80
CA VAL A 46 -0.23 -8.96 8.29
C VAL A 46 1.23 -8.50 8.21
N GLY A 47 1.49 -7.22 8.47
CA GLY A 47 2.82 -6.66 8.43
C GLY A 47 2.87 -5.18 8.73
N GLU A 48 3.99 -4.57 8.39
CA GLU A 48 4.23 -3.14 8.47
C GLU A 48 5.19 -2.66 7.38
N CYS A 49 5.18 -1.37 7.13
CA CYS A 49 6.16 -0.70 6.29
C CYS A 49 6.29 0.77 6.69
N MET A 50 7.25 1.48 6.09
CA MET A 50 7.40 2.92 6.24
C MET A 50 6.98 3.62 4.94
N ILE A 51 6.13 4.66 5.05
CA ILE A 51 5.90 5.58 3.94
C ILE A 51 6.99 6.66 3.97
N SER A 52 7.85 6.67 2.95
CA SER A 52 8.92 7.66 2.80
C SER A 52 8.50 8.90 1.99
N GLY A 53 7.50 8.76 1.13
CA GLY A 53 7.11 9.82 0.22
C GLY A 53 5.89 9.50 -0.63
N SER A 54 5.40 10.51 -1.35
CA SER A 54 4.39 10.32 -2.40
C SER A 54 4.70 11.27 -3.55
N HIS A 55 4.52 10.80 -4.78
CA HIS A 55 4.72 11.60 -5.99
C HIS A 55 3.73 11.17 -7.08
N LYS A 56 3.47 12.08 -8.01
CA LYS A 56 2.66 11.79 -9.20
C LYS A 56 3.51 11.04 -10.22
N VAL A 57 2.89 10.06 -10.88
CA VAL A 57 3.49 9.21 -11.90
C VAL A 57 2.84 9.54 -13.24
N SER A 58 3.64 9.89 -14.23
CA SER A 58 3.20 10.03 -15.63
C SER A 58 3.05 8.65 -16.28
N GLU A 59 2.34 8.55 -17.39
CA GLU A 59 2.22 7.30 -18.15
C GLU A 59 3.61 6.76 -18.56
N SER A 60 4.49 7.63 -19.07
CA SER A 60 5.87 7.27 -19.42
C SER A 60 6.70 6.77 -18.24
N LEU A 61 6.52 7.35 -17.05
CA LEU A 61 7.22 6.92 -15.86
C LEU A 61 6.67 5.57 -15.38
N ALA A 62 5.36 5.36 -15.45
CA ALA A 62 4.74 4.09 -15.11
C ALA A 62 5.32 2.95 -15.97
N GLU A 63 5.40 3.13 -17.29
CA GLU A 63 6.01 2.13 -18.19
C GLU A 63 7.45 1.78 -17.79
N GLN A 64 8.25 2.78 -17.43
CA GLN A 64 9.65 2.60 -17.04
C GLN A 64 9.84 2.06 -15.61
N SER A 65 8.80 2.12 -14.77
CA SER A 65 8.87 1.78 -13.35
C SER A 65 7.99 0.59 -12.97
N PHE A 66 7.73 -0.30 -13.93
CA PHE A 66 6.93 -1.51 -13.72
C PHE A 66 7.40 -2.32 -12.50
N GLU A 67 8.71 -2.49 -12.31
CA GLU A 67 9.26 -3.21 -11.15
C GLU A 67 8.87 -2.59 -9.79
N CYS A 68 8.62 -1.27 -9.77
CA CYS A 68 8.27 -0.54 -8.55
C CYS A 68 6.81 -0.76 -8.15
N HIS A 69 5.89 -0.75 -9.12
CA HIS A 69 4.45 -0.79 -8.87
C HIS A 69 3.78 -2.11 -9.28
N GLN A 70 4.37 -2.89 -10.19
CA GLN A 70 3.91 -4.20 -10.66
C GLN A 70 2.43 -4.25 -11.05
N VAL A 71 1.96 -3.20 -11.73
CA VAL A 71 0.59 -3.11 -12.25
C VAL A 71 0.68 -3.41 -13.75
N GLU A 72 0.11 -4.55 -14.15
CA GLU A 72 0.15 -5.02 -15.54
C GLU A 72 -0.77 -4.19 -16.45
N ASP A 73 -1.98 -3.90 -15.97
CA ASP A 73 -2.90 -3.02 -16.67
C ASP A 73 -2.58 -1.54 -16.36
N LEU A 74 -1.72 -0.95 -17.18
CA LEU A 74 -1.33 0.46 -17.07
C LEU A 74 -2.51 1.43 -17.23
N SER A 75 -3.64 1.02 -17.81
CA SER A 75 -4.82 1.89 -17.91
C SER A 75 -5.36 2.28 -16.52
N LEU A 76 -5.16 1.42 -15.51
CA LEU A 76 -5.50 1.70 -14.11
C LEU A 76 -4.71 2.89 -13.55
N LEU A 77 -3.49 3.11 -14.04
CA LEU A 77 -2.60 4.16 -13.54
C LEU A 77 -2.98 5.55 -14.04
N LYS A 78 -3.85 5.66 -15.05
CA LYS A 78 -4.52 6.92 -15.39
C LYS A 78 -5.33 7.46 -14.21
N LYS A 79 -5.98 6.56 -13.48
CA LYS A 79 -6.73 6.89 -12.25
C LYS A 79 -5.81 6.85 -11.02
N TRP A 80 -5.02 5.79 -10.86
CA TRP A 80 -4.11 5.60 -9.73
C TRP A 80 -2.73 6.20 -10.01
N CYS A 81 -2.71 7.50 -10.28
CA CYS A 81 -1.51 8.21 -10.75
C CYS A 81 -0.57 8.68 -9.64
N TYR A 82 -0.81 8.35 -8.37
CA TYR A 82 0.10 8.68 -7.27
C TYR A 82 0.74 7.43 -6.69
N ALA A 83 2.07 7.39 -6.71
CA ALA A 83 2.85 6.36 -6.04
C ALA A 83 3.13 6.78 -4.60
N TRP A 84 2.72 5.96 -3.65
CA TRP A 84 3.13 6.05 -2.25
C TRP A 84 4.35 5.15 -2.07
N ARG A 85 5.50 5.75 -1.77
CA ARG A 85 6.78 5.03 -1.65
C ARG A 85 6.84 4.31 -0.32
N LEU A 86 6.89 2.99 -0.38
CA LEU A 86 7.02 2.08 0.75
C LEU A 86 8.48 1.66 0.90
N CYS A 87 8.96 1.61 2.14
CA CYS A 87 10.29 1.13 2.49
C CYS A 87 10.20 0.26 3.75
N ASN A 88 11.24 -0.53 4.03
CA ASN A 88 11.33 -1.37 5.23
C ASN A 88 10.08 -2.25 5.43
N VAL A 89 9.60 -2.86 4.35
CA VAL A 89 8.45 -3.76 4.38
C VAL A 89 8.79 -4.99 5.21
N LYS A 90 7.93 -5.33 6.17
CA LYS A 90 8.08 -6.50 7.03
C LYS A 90 6.77 -7.26 7.12
N ARG A 91 6.80 -8.53 6.74
CA ARG A 91 5.70 -9.48 6.97
C ARG A 91 5.78 -10.01 8.41
N TYR A 92 4.65 -10.22 9.05
CA TYR A 92 4.59 -10.90 10.34
C TYR A 92 4.46 -12.41 10.16
N ASP A 93 5.13 -13.17 11.02
CA ASP A 93 5.00 -14.63 11.06
C ASP A 93 3.58 -15.06 11.45
N LYS A 94 2.95 -14.28 12.33
CA LYS A 94 1.56 -14.48 12.77
C LYS A 94 0.75 -13.20 12.52
N PRO A 95 -0.34 -13.26 11.74
CA PRO A 95 -1.25 -12.13 11.58
C PRO A 95 -1.85 -11.71 12.93
N ILE A 96 -2.01 -10.40 13.13
CA ILE A 96 -2.55 -9.82 14.37
C ILE A 96 -4.01 -9.42 14.10
N PRO A 97 -4.99 -9.97 14.82
CA PRO A 97 -6.39 -9.56 14.66
C PRO A 97 -6.59 -8.10 15.08
N TYR A 98 -7.47 -7.38 14.40
CA TYR A 98 -7.87 -6.02 14.80
C TYR A 98 -9.37 -5.82 14.66
N THR A 99 -9.92 -4.89 15.46
CA THR A 99 -11.33 -4.50 15.35
C THR A 99 -11.47 -3.46 14.25
N HIS A 100 -12.13 -3.84 13.15
CA HIS A 100 -12.38 -2.91 12.05
C HIS A 100 -13.42 -1.85 12.44
N PRO A 101 -13.07 -0.55 12.45
CA PRO A 101 -14.02 0.50 12.74
C PRO A 101 -14.99 0.70 11.57
N LYS A 102 -16.25 0.99 11.88
CA LYS A 102 -17.29 1.21 10.87
C LYS A 102 -16.92 2.38 9.94
N GLY A 103 -16.99 2.16 8.63
CA GLY A 103 -16.74 3.18 7.62
C GLY A 103 -15.26 3.38 7.22
N ALA A 104 -14.32 2.59 7.74
CA ALA A 104 -12.92 2.68 7.33
C ALA A 104 -12.67 1.98 5.98
N VAL A 105 -12.42 2.78 4.94
CA VAL A 105 -12.20 2.26 3.58
C VAL A 105 -10.70 2.14 3.23
N ILE A 106 -9.88 3.10 3.65
CA ILE A 106 -8.45 3.17 3.29
C ILE A 106 -7.57 3.11 4.53
N TRP A 107 -7.86 3.97 5.50
CA TRP A 107 -7.05 4.15 6.70
C TRP A 107 -7.81 3.71 7.94
N VAL A 108 -7.07 3.12 8.87
CA VAL A 108 -7.54 2.74 10.19
C VAL A 108 -6.64 3.40 11.23
N ASN A 109 -7.24 3.94 12.29
CA ASN A 109 -6.51 4.26 13.51
C ASN A 109 -6.53 3.01 14.38
N LEU A 110 -5.35 2.48 14.68
CA LEU A 110 -5.14 1.29 15.51
C LEU A 110 -4.75 1.67 16.93
#